data_AF-A0A812L8Q9-F1
#
_entry.id   AF-A0A812L8Q9-F1
#
_cell.length_a   1.000
_cell.length_b   1.000
_cell.length_c   1.000
_cell.angle_alpha   90.00
_cell.angle_beta   90.00
_cell.angle_gamma   90.00
#
_symmetry.space_group_name_H-M   'P 1'
#
loop_
_entity.id
_entity.type
_entity.pdbx_description
1 polymer ?
#
loop_
_entity_poly.entity_id
_entity_poly.type
_entity_poly.pdbx_seq_one_letter_code
_entity_poly.pdbx_strand_id
1 'polypeptide(L)'
;MIPAVMRNDPCLAARPDMRRSMEEWWGGSLWDPRDPSSGEFFGTDFTCGSSMRDVLAALRLSDGESERLALAVAEGDLVEAERLLAASADVTPALHLALQIGAAPETVELLAACCSRLNVWLPEPAVVTWARATCRAALSGRPLRGATAKLDSLLLAGADVNSIGRGCETALHILARTLQLLWQESQRYSLRSKSLSREIQETQHELNKLWHDLVSRGADASMADGESSSALERLSATQCTDLLVSKRRTYAMRRYHHARTNLQSARVKARCTTGCPKSLGFLVQGSYGFVVRVVGLVLSCSS
;
A
#
# COMPACT_ATOMS: atom_id res chain seq x y z
N MET A 1 -14.70 20.00 -13.13
CA MET A 1 -14.69 20.39 -11.71
C MET A 1 -13.26 20.40 -11.15
N ILE A 2 -12.75 21.53 -10.64
CA ILE A 2 -11.38 21.60 -10.05
C ILE A 2 -11.33 20.81 -8.72
N PRO A 3 -10.27 20.01 -8.46
CA PRO A 3 -10.04 19.33 -7.17
C PRO A 3 -10.09 20.29 -5.97
N ALA A 4 -10.68 19.83 -4.87
CA ALA A 4 -10.89 20.68 -3.69
C ALA A 4 -9.59 21.25 -3.09
N VAL A 5 -8.49 20.50 -3.18
CA VAL A 5 -7.14 20.95 -2.77
C VAL A 5 -6.71 22.25 -3.47
N MET A 6 -7.11 22.42 -4.75
CA MET A 6 -6.77 23.60 -5.54
C MET A 6 -7.79 24.74 -5.39
N ARG A 7 -8.99 24.50 -4.85
CA ARG A 7 -9.98 25.57 -4.62
C ARG A 7 -9.59 26.51 -3.49
N ASN A 8 -8.79 26.02 -2.55
CA ASN A 8 -8.34 26.78 -1.38
C ASN A 8 -6.95 27.40 -1.58
N ASP A 9 -6.38 27.31 -2.79
CA ASP A 9 -5.09 27.93 -3.09
C ASP A 9 -5.26 29.45 -3.26
N PRO A 10 -4.62 30.29 -2.42
CA PRO A 10 -4.75 31.75 -2.50
C PRO A 10 -4.20 32.34 -3.81
N CYS A 11 -3.28 31.65 -4.50
CA CYS A 11 -2.75 32.06 -5.80
C CYS A 11 -3.76 31.82 -6.92
N LEU A 12 -4.57 30.76 -6.82
CA LEU A 12 -5.68 30.49 -7.75
C LEU A 12 -6.89 31.37 -7.47
N ALA A 13 -7.16 31.70 -6.21
CA ALA A 13 -8.20 32.66 -5.83
C ALA A 13 -7.93 34.07 -6.40
N ALA A 14 -6.66 34.47 -6.49
CA ALA A 14 -6.25 35.74 -7.08
C ALA A 14 -6.33 35.79 -8.62
N ARG A 15 -6.59 34.66 -9.30
CA ARG A 15 -6.59 34.55 -10.78
C ARG A 15 -7.88 33.89 -11.29
N PRO A 16 -9.01 34.63 -11.30
CA PRO A 16 -10.32 34.07 -11.65
C PRO A 16 -10.40 33.53 -13.09
N ASP A 17 -9.64 34.10 -14.03
CA ASP A 17 -9.62 33.60 -15.41
C ASP A 17 -8.87 32.27 -15.55
N MET A 18 -7.77 32.09 -14.80
CA MET A 18 -7.03 30.83 -14.75
C MET A 18 -7.87 29.73 -14.09
N ARG A 19 -8.61 30.10 -13.03
CA ARG A 19 -9.60 29.23 -12.41
C ARG A 19 -10.71 28.84 -13.39
N ARG A 20 -11.26 29.78 -14.16
CA ARG A 20 -12.30 29.49 -15.16
C ARG A 20 -11.78 28.56 -16.26
N SER A 21 -10.58 28.79 -16.80
CA SER A 21 -9.96 27.90 -17.78
C SER A 21 -9.68 26.51 -17.22
N MET A 22 -9.29 26.40 -15.95
CA MET A 22 -9.14 25.10 -15.28
C MET A 22 -10.49 24.43 -15.02
N GLU A 23 -11.53 25.17 -14.65
CA GLU A 23 -12.90 24.66 -14.49
C GLU A 23 -13.48 24.18 -15.83
N GLU A 24 -13.17 24.86 -16.93
CA GLU A 24 -13.51 24.46 -18.31
C GLU A 24 -12.69 23.25 -18.76
N TRP A 25 -11.40 23.17 -18.44
CA TRP A 25 -10.56 22.01 -18.76
C TRP A 25 -10.99 20.75 -18.00
N TRP A 26 -11.38 20.91 -16.73
CA TRP A 26 -11.92 19.83 -15.91
C TRP A 26 -13.44 19.62 -16.07
N GLY A 27 -14.15 20.54 -16.72
CA GLY A 27 -15.62 20.59 -16.81
C GLY A 27 -16.14 20.42 -18.23
N GLY A 28 -15.28 20.45 -19.23
CA GLY A 28 -15.61 20.05 -20.60
C GLY A 28 -15.85 18.54 -20.62
N SER A 29 -17.13 18.16 -20.69
CA SER A 29 -17.81 16.92 -21.13
C SER A 29 -17.09 15.55 -21.15
N LEU A 30 -15.94 15.40 -20.51
CA LEU A 30 -15.07 14.22 -20.59
C LEU A 30 -14.97 13.48 -19.25
N TRP A 31 -15.46 14.09 -18.16
CA TRP A 31 -15.38 13.52 -16.83
C TRP A 31 -16.51 14.05 -15.92
N ASP A 32 -17.51 13.21 -15.65
CA ASP A 32 -18.54 13.45 -14.63
C ASP A 32 -18.32 12.48 -13.44
N PRO A 33 -17.90 12.96 -12.26
CA PRO A 33 -17.66 12.10 -11.10
C PRO A 33 -18.93 11.40 -10.57
N ARG A 34 -20.13 11.76 -11.05
CA ARG A 34 -21.42 11.16 -10.64
C ARG A 34 -21.98 10.17 -11.66
N ASP A 35 -21.38 10.08 -12.84
CA ASP A 35 -21.80 9.17 -13.87
C ASP A 35 -20.92 7.91 -13.86
N PRO A 36 -21.41 6.76 -13.36
CA PRO A 36 -20.65 5.51 -13.39
C PRO A 36 -20.34 5.02 -14.81
N SER A 37 -20.96 5.60 -15.85
CA SER A 37 -20.65 5.33 -17.26
C SER A 37 -19.62 6.29 -17.86
N SER A 38 -19.34 7.44 -17.23
CA SER A 38 -18.31 8.37 -17.73
C SER A 38 -16.87 7.97 -17.39
N GLY A 39 -16.70 6.84 -16.68
CA GLY A 39 -15.43 6.10 -16.61
C GLY A 39 -15.01 5.48 -17.95
N GLU A 40 -15.91 5.42 -18.94
CA GLU A 40 -15.65 4.77 -20.23
C GLU A 40 -14.81 5.61 -21.21
N PHE A 41 -14.71 6.94 -21.04
CA PHE A 41 -14.13 7.81 -22.09
C PHE A 41 -12.63 8.09 -21.97
N PHE A 42 -11.97 7.67 -20.89
CA PHE A 42 -10.49 7.50 -20.84
C PHE A 42 -10.14 6.11 -20.30
N GLY A 43 -10.43 5.12 -21.12
CA GLY A 43 -9.63 3.89 -21.26
C GLY A 43 -9.77 2.88 -20.14
N THR A 44 -10.71 1.95 -20.35
CA THR A 44 -10.81 0.61 -19.74
C THR A 44 -10.89 0.58 -18.23
N ASP A 45 -12.11 0.60 -17.71
CA ASP A 45 -12.41 -0.18 -16.53
C ASP A 45 -11.95 -1.62 -16.78
N PHE A 46 -10.89 -2.03 -16.07
CA PHE A 46 -10.41 -3.41 -16.02
C PHE A 46 -11.49 -4.27 -15.34
N THR A 47 -12.53 -4.57 -16.11
CA THR A 47 -13.56 -5.53 -15.80
C THR A 47 -12.94 -6.93 -15.80
N CYS A 48 -13.56 -7.84 -15.05
CA CYS A 48 -13.25 -9.25 -15.09
C CYS A 48 -13.46 -9.77 -16.52
N GLY A 49 -12.42 -9.77 -17.35
CA GLY A 49 -12.50 -10.09 -18.78
C GLY A 49 -11.44 -9.42 -19.67
N SER A 50 -10.67 -8.44 -19.18
CA SER A 50 -9.59 -7.84 -19.97
C SER A 50 -8.53 -8.88 -20.35
N SER A 51 -8.19 -8.97 -21.64
CA SER A 51 -7.11 -9.84 -22.10
C SER A 51 -5.77 -9.39 -21.52
N MET A 52 -4.84 -10.30 -21.26
CA MET A 52 -3.44 -9.95 -20.90
C MET A 52 -2.85 -8.95 -21.90
N ARG A 53 -3.27 -9.03 -23.17
CA ARG A 53 -2.88 -8.11 -24.23
C ARG A 53 -3.36 -6.67 -24.00
N ASP A 54 -4.52 -6.48 -23.36
CA ASP A 54 -5.05 -5.15 -23.02
C ASP A 54 -4.30 -4.54 -21.82
N VAL A 55 -3.92 -5.39 -20.85
CA VAL A 55 -3.06 -4.99 -19.73
C VAL A 55 -1.68 -4.54 -20.24
N LEU A 56 -1.07 -5.32 -21.14
CA LEU A 56 0.23 -5.00 -21.74
C LEU A 56 0.16 -3.75 -22.63
N ALA A 57 -0.92 -3.58 -23.41
CA ALA A 57 -1.15 -2.38 -24.23
C ALA A 57 -1.34 -1.11 -23.38
N ALA A 58 -2.04 -1.21 -22.25
CA ALA A 58 -2.23 -0.11 -21.31
C ALA A 58 -0.92 0.34 -20.63
N LEU A 59 0.02 -0.59 -20.47
CA LEU A 59 1.35 -0.31 -19.90
C LEU A 59 2.33 0.35 -20.91
N ARG A 60 1.89 0.60 -22.16
CA ARG A 60 2.68 1.28 -23.21
C ARG A 60 4.08 0.70 -23.40
N LEU A 61 4.19 -0.62 -23.32
CA LEU A 61 5.42 -1.35 -23.58
C LEU A 61 5.86 -1.05 -25.02
N SER A 62 6.97 -0.33 -25.15
CA SER A 62 7.54 0.11 -26.43
C SER A 62 8.85 -0.61 -26.77
N ASP A 63 9.33 -1.46 -25.85
CA ASP A 63 10.60 -2.15 -25.91
C ASP A 63 10.42 -3.66 -25.70
N GLY A 64 11.06 -4.47 -26.55
CA GLY A 64 10.88 -5.91 -26.59
C GLY A 64 11.39 -6.62 -25.33
N GLU A 65 12.39 -6.07 -24.65
CA GLU A 65 12.90 -6.64 -23.39
C GLU A 65 11.95 -6.41 -22.22
N SER A 66 11.32 -5.23 -22.18
CA SER A 66 10.32 -4.87 -21.16
C SER A 66 9.04 -5.70 -21.31
N GLU A 67 8.63 -5.98 -22.55
CA GLU A 67 7.52 -6.90 -22.83
C GLU A 67 7.85 -8.33 -22.42
N ARG A 68 9.06 -8.82 -22.73
CA ARG A 68 9.51 -10.15 -22.28
C ARG A 68 9.57 -10.26 -20.76
N LEU A 69 9.98 -9.20 -20.07
CA LEU A 69 10.00 -9.17 -18.60
C LEU A 69 8.59 -9.29 -18.05
N ALA A 70 7.63 -8.55 -18.62
CA ALA A 70 6.23 -8.63 -18.23
C ALA A 70 5.65 -10.04 -18.47
N LEU A 71 5.99 -10.69 -19.59
CA LEU A 71 5.59 -12.06 -19.87
C LEU A 71 6.21 -13.07 -18.88
N ALA A 72 7.51 -12.97 -18.60
CA ALA A 72 8.17 -13.83 -17.62
C ALA A 72 7.53 -13.71 -16.22
N VAL A 73 7.16 -12.48 -15.82
CA VAL A 73 6.43 -12.21 -14.57
C VAL A 73 5.03 -12.82 -14.58
N ALA A 74 4.32 -12.76 -15.71
CA ALA A 74 3.00 -13.38 -15.85
C ALA A 74 3.04 -14.91 -15.76
N GLU A 75 4.09 -15.52 -16.29
CA GLU A 75 4.33 -16.96 -16.24
C GLU A 75 4.89 -17.42 -14.89
N GLY A 76 5.45 -16.51 -14.10
CA GLY A 76 6.09 -16.78 -12.82
C GLY A 76 7.53 -17.30 -12.95
N ASP A 77 8.17 -17.08 -14.10
CA ASP A 77 9.58 -17.43 -14.33
C ASP A 77 10.50 -16.37 -13.71
N LEU A 78 10.89 -16.61 -12.45
CA LEU A 78 11.77 -15.72 -11.72
C LEU A 78 13.19 -15.68 -12.32
N VAL A 79 13.67 -16.78 -12.90
CA VAL A 79 15.03 -16.89 -13.44
C VAL A 79 15.15 -16.04 -14.71
N GLU A 80 14.18 -16.14 -15.61
CA GLU A 80 14.14 -15.29 -16.81
C GLU A 80 13.90 -13.82 -16.42
N ALA A 81 13.08 -13.54 -15.40
CA ALA A 81 12.90 -12.18 -14.89
C ALA A 81 14.22 -11.58 -14.37
N GLU A 82 14.98 -12.30 -13.54
CA GLU A 82 16.30 -11.85 -13.06
C GLU A 82 17.28 -11.59 -14.22
N ARG A 83 17.30 -12.48 -15.22
CA ARG A 83 18.14 -12.33 -16.42
C ARG A 83 17.78 -11.07 -17.21
N LEU A 84 16.50 -10.76 -17.36
CA LEU A 84 16.01 -9.58 -18.09
C LEU A 84 16.21 -8.28 -17.29
N LEU A 85 16.16 -8.33 -15.96
CA LEU A 85 16.53 -7.19 -15.11
C LEU A 85 18.00 -6.81 -15.27
N ALA A 86 18.90 -7.80 -15.41
CA ALA A 86 20.32 -7.55 -15.68
C ALA A 86 20.56 -6.92 -17.06
N ALA A 87 19.62 -7.08 -18.01
CA ALA A 87 19.68 -6.49 -19.35
C ALA A 87 19.21 -5.02 -19.40
N SER A 88 18.84 -4.40 -18.27
CA SER A 88 18.32 -3.03 -18.16
C SER A 88 16.91 -2.80 -18.73
N ALA A 89 16.06 -3.83 -18.73
CA ALA A 89 14.64 -3.70 -19.08
C ALA A 89 13.89 -2.72 -18.14
N ASP A 90 12.86 -2.04 -18.64
CA ASP A 90 12.00 -1.20 -17.79
C ASP A 90 11.16 -2.08 -16.87
N VAL A 91 11.44 -1.97 -15.57
CA VAL A 91 10.82 -2.76 -14.50
C VAL A 91 9.44 -2.25 -14.15
N THR A 92 9.14 -0.97 -14.43
CA THR A 92 7.92 -0.31 -13.97
C THR A 92 6.67 -1.03 -14.47
N PRO A 93 6.51 -1.29 -15.78
CA PRO A 93 5.36 -2.05 -16.30
C PRO A 93 5.21 -3.44 -15.69
N ALA A 94 6.31 -4.17 -15.55
CA ALA A 94 6.33 -5.52 -15.01
C ALA A 94 5.89 -5.55 -13.53
N LEU A 95 6.29 -4.55 -12.74
CA LEU A 95 5.84 -4.40 -11.35
C LEU A 95 4.33 -4.15 -11.28
N HIS A 96 3.77 -3.25 -12.09
CA HIS A 96 2.34 -2.99 -12.09
C HIS A 96 1.54 -4.24 -12.51
N LEU A 97 2.04 -4.99 -13.49
CA LEU A 97 1.45 -6.27 -13.88
C LEU A 97 1.49 -7.29 -12.73
N ALA A 98 2.65 -7.46 -12.09
CA ALA A 98 2.83 -8.37 -10.95
C ALA A 98 1.81 -8.09 -9.82
N LEU A 99 1.60 -6.81 -9.50
CA LEU A 99 0.62 -6.39 -8.51
C LEU A 99 -0.81 -6.73 -8.94
N GLN A 100 -1.17 -6.48 -10.21
CA GLN A 100 -2.51 -6.71 -10.74
C GLN A 100 -2.90 -8.19 -10.81
N ILE A 101 -1.99 -9.07 -11.25
CA ILE A 101 -2.26 -10.51 -11.34
C ILE A 101 -2.20 -11.19 -9.97
N GLY A 102 -1.60 -10.51 -8.98
CA GLY A 102 -1.40 -11.01 -7.64
C GLY A 102 -0.22 -11.99 -7.55
N ALA A 103 0.88 -11.70 -8.26
CA ALA A 103 2.11 -12.50 -8.30
C ALA A 103 2.68 -12.80 -6.90
N ALA A 104 3.65 -13.70 -6.80
CA ALA A 104 4.27 -14.05 -5.54
C ALA A 104 4.96 -12.82 -4.89
N PRO A 105 5.00 -12.72 -3.54
CA PRO A 105 5.63 -11.59 -2.87
C PRO A 105 7.12 -11.45 -3.22
N GLU A 106 7.82 -12.56 -3.48
CA GLU A 106 9.23 -12.58 -3.87
C GLU A 106 9.44 -11.90 -5.24
N THR A 107 8.54 -12.11 -6.19
CA THR A 107 8.57 -11.42 -7.49
C THR A 107 8.35 -9.92 -7.33
N VAL A 108 7.42 -9.51 -6.46
CA VAL A 108 7.16 -8.09 -6.18
C VAL A 108 8.35 -7.45 -5.48
N GLU A 109 9.00 -8.16 -4.56
CA GLU A 109 10.20 -7.70 -3.86
C GLU A 109 11.36 -7.44 -4.82
N LEU A 110 11.65 -8.39 -5.71
CA LEU A 110 12.68 -8.26 -6.73
C LEU A 110 12.41 -7.05 -7.64
N LEU A 111 11.20 -6.96 -8.19
CA LEU A 111 10.83 -5.87 -9.10
C LEU A 111 10.80 -4.51 -8.39
N ALA A 112 10.34 -4.44 -7.15
CA ALA A 112 10.31 -3.20 -6.37
C ALA A 112 11.73 -2.70 -6.07
N ALA A 113 12.64 -3.59 -5.69
CA ALA A 113 14.04 -3.25 -5.40
C ALA A 113 14.78 -2.66 -6.63
N CYS A 114 14.40 -3.09 -7.84
CA CYS A 114 14.97 -2.60 -9.09
C CYS A 114 14.22 -1.40 -9.68
N CYS A 115 13.07 -1.00 -9.12
CA CYS A 115 12.24 0.07 -9.68
C CYS A 115 12.57 1.43 -9.05
N SER A 116 13.09 2.36 -9.85
CA SER A 116 13.35 3.75 -9.42
C SER A 116 12.10 4.66 -9.48
N ARG A 117 11.00 4.19 -10.08
CA ARG A 117 9.82 5.01 -10.44
C ARG A 117 8.54 4.60 -9.70
N LEU A 118 8.66 4.11 -8.46
CA LEU A 118 7.53 3.58 -7.66
C LEU A 118 6.39 4.60 -7.42
N ASN A 119 6.73 5.88 -7.33
CA ASN A 119 5.79 6.97 -7.03
C ASN A 119 5.34 7.72 -8.28
N VAL A 120 5.86 7.32 -9.45
CA VAL A 120 5.47 7.91 -10.72
C VAL A 120 4.10 7.39 -11.11
N TRP A 121 3.32 8.26 -11.74
CA TRP A 121 1.99 7.92 -12.23
C TRP A 121 2.10 7.07 -13.50
N LEU A 122 2.01 5.73 -13.40
CA LEU A 122 1.96 4.82 -14.57
C LEU A 122 1.48 3.38 -14.22
N PRO A 123 0.18 3.04 -14.36
CA PRO A 123 -0.96 3.94 -14.57
C PRO A 123 -1.34 4.73 -13.30
N GLU A 124 -0.95 4.25 -12.13
CA GLU A 124 -1.08 4.89 -10.81
C GLU A 124 0.22 4.62 -10.03
N PRO A 125 0.50 5.28 -8.89
CA PRO A 125 1.65 4.92 -8.05
C PRO A 125 1.57 3.46 -7.57
N ALA A 126 2.71 2.83 -7.31
CA ALA A 126 2.78 1.39 -7.02
C ALA A 126 1.92 0.98 -5.81
N VAL A 127 1.92 1.78 -4.74
CA VAL A 127 1.09 1.56 -3.54
C VAL A 127 -0.41 1.63 -3.87
N VAL A 128 -0.82 2.55 -4.74
CA VAL A 128 -2.22 2.67 -5.18
C VAL A 128 -2.62 1.46 -6.04
N THR A 129 -1.74 1.04 -6.95
CA THR A 129 -1.95 -0.15 -7.78
C THR A 129 -2.10 -1.40 -6.91
N TRP A 130 -1.23 -1.57 -5.91
CA TRP A 130 -1.32 -2.64 -4.92
C TRP A 130 -2.66 -2.63 -4.20
N ALA A 131 -3.11 -1.47 -3.71
CA ALA A 131 -4.37 -1.33 -2.98
C ALA A 131 -5.55 -1.73 -3.87
N ARG A 132 -5.59 -1.23 -5.12
CA ARG A 132 -6.66 -1.53 -6.08
C ARG A 132 -6.69 -3.00 -6.46
N ALA A 133 -5.54 -3.62 -6.72
CA ALA A 133 -5.44 -5.04 -7.03
C ALA A 133 -5.88 -5.93 -5.86
N THR A 134 -5.43 -5.59 -4.64
CA THR A 134 -5.81 -6.29 -3.41
C THR A 134 -7.31 -6.19 -3.14
N CYS A 135 -7.88 -4.99 -3.29
CA CYS A 135 -9.31 -4.77 -3.14
C CYS A 135 -10.15 -5.50 -4.22
N ARG A 136 -9.66 -5.56 -5.46
CA ARG A 136 -10.31 -6.36 -6.53
C ARG A 136 -10.28 -7.85 -6.20
N ALA A 137 -9.16 -8.35 -5.69
CA ALA A 137 -9.07 -9.73 -5.21
C ALA A 137 -10.08 -10.01 -4.09
N ALA A 138 -10.21 -9.08 -3.13
CA ALA A 138 -11.18 -9.18 -2.04
C ALA A 138 -12.62 -9.26 -2.54
N LEU A 139 -13.01 -8.37 -3.47
CA LEU A 139 -14.37 -8.34 -4.04
C LEU A 139 -14.70 -9.57 -4.90
N SER A 140 -13.69 -10.22 -5.47
CA SER A 140 -13.85 -11.46 -6.25
C SER A 140 -13.74 -12.74 -5.42
N GLY A 141 -13.58 -12.63 -4.09
CA GLY A 141 -13.40 -13.78 -3.21
C GLY A 141 -12.05 -14.48 -3.37
N ARG A 142 -11.08 -13.85 -4.05
CA ARG A 142 -9.73 -14.39 -4.19
C ARG A 142 -8.95 -14.17 -2.89
N PRO A 143 -8.09 -15.11 -2.49
CA PRO A 143 -7.33 -14.99 -1.25
C PRO A 143 -6.29 -13.86 -1.34
N LEU A 144 -6.20 -13.03 -0.29
CA LEU A 144 -5.27 -11.89 -0.20
C LEU A 144 -3.84 -12.30 0.19
N ARG A 145 -3.32 -13.37 -0.43
CA ARG A 145 -2.03 -13.96 -0.07
C ARG A 145 -0.88 -12.96 -0.23
N GLY A 146 -0.11 -12.81 0.84
CA GLY A 146 1.09 -11.97 0.85
C GLY A 146 0.83 -10.48 0.68
N ALA A 147 -0.41 -9.99 0.82
CA ALA A 147 -0.74 -8.58 0.60
C ALA A 147 0.10 -7.65 1.50
N THR A 148 0.26 -8.00 2.79
CA THR A 148 1.15 -7.26 3.71
C THR A 148 2.61 -7.33 3.29
N ALA A 149 3.10 -8.51 2.89
CA ALA A 149 4.50 -8.67 2.46
C ALA A 149 4.81 -7.83 1.21
N LYS A 150 3.91 -7.82 0.23
CA LYS A 150 4.00 -6.98 -0.97
C LYS A 150 4.03 -5.49 -0.62
N LEU A 151 3.19 -5.05 0.32
CA LEU A 151 3.20 -3.68 0.81
C LEU A 151 4.56 -3.35 1.47
N ASP A 152 5.07 -4.25 2.31
CA ASP A 152 6.37 -4.08 2.96
C ASP A 152 7.51 -3.94 1.96
N SER A 153 7.55 -4.79 0.93
CA SER A 153 8.54 -4.70 -0.14
C SER A 153 8.48 -3.36 -0.89
N LEU A 154 7.27 -2.87 -1.21
CA LEU A 154 7.10 -1.58 -1.88
C LEU A 154 7.61 -0.41 -1.03
N LEU A 155 7.28 -0.42 0.27
CA LEU A 155 7.69 0.65 1.18
C LEU A 155 9.19 0.60 1.49
N LEU A 156 9.78 -0.59 1.60
CA LEU A 156 11.23 -0.76 1.73
C LEU A 156 11.98 -0.21 0.51
N ALA A 157 11.40 -0.36 -0.68
CA ALA A 157 11.94 0.22 -1.91
C ALA A 157 11.68 1.73 -2.06
N GLY A 158 11.00 2.38 -1.10
CA GLY A 158 10.79 3.83 -1.08
C GLY A 158 9.48 4.30 -1.71
N ALA A 159 8.50 3.40 -1.88
CA ALA A 159 7.17 3.83 -2.30
C ALA A 159 6.50 4.70 -1.22
N ASP A 160 5.82 5.77 -1.64
CA ASP A 160 5.11 6.68 -0.76
C ASP A 160 3.74 6.10 -0.43
N VAL A 161 3.51 5.85 0.87
CA VAL A 161 2.26 5.33 1.42
C VAL A 161 1.07 6.27 1.18
N ASN A 162 1.32 7.56 1.04
CA ASN A 162 0.32 8.61 0.82
C ASN A 162 0.18 9.03 -0.64
N SER A 163 0.78 8.24 -1.54
CA SER A 163 0.63 8.43 -2.99
C SER A 163 -0.84 8.54 -3.39
N ILE A 164 -1.12 9.51 -4.26
CA ILE A 164 -2.46 9.78 -4.77
C ILE A 164 -2.67 9.14 -6.15
N GLY A 165 -3.75 8.38 -6.25
CA GLY A 165 -4.21 7.71 -7.46
C GLY A 165 -5.24 8.51 -8.24
N ARG A 166 -5.93 7.82 -9.16
CA ARG A 166 -7.09 8.37 -9.86
C ARG A 166 -8.17 8.77 -8.84
N GLY A 167 -8.80 9.91 -9.06
CA GLY A 167 -9.81 10.48 -8.14
C GLY A 167 -9.21 11.10 -6.87
N CYS A 168 -7.89 11.37 -6.85
CA CYS A 168 -7.15 11.78 -5.66
C CYS A 168 -7.27 10.78 -4.49
N GLU A 169 -7.55 9.51 -4.80
CA GLU A 169 -7.69 8.46 -3.79
C GLU A 169 -6.30 7.98 -3.36
N THR A 170 -6.03 8.00 -2.05
CA THR A 170 -4.89 7.24 -1.48
C THR A 170 -5.25 5.76 -1.34
N ALA A 171 -4.26 4.91 -1.03
CA ALA A 171 -4.52 3.51 -0.72
C ALA A 171 -5.59 3.32 0.37
N LEU A 172 -5.62 4.18 1.40
CA LEU A 172 -6.66 4.12 2.43
C LEU A 172 -8.05 4.36 1.85
N HIS A 173 -8.24 5.35 0.98
CA HIS A 173 -9.55 5.61 0.36
C HIS A 173 -10.07 4.40 -0.43
N ILE A 174 -9.18 3.69 -1.12
CA ILE A 174 -9.50 2.49 -1.88
C ILE A 174 -9.95 1.36 -0.92
N LEU A 175 -9.21 1.13 0.17
CA LEU A 175 -9.60 0.14 1.19
C LEU A 175 -10.92 0.50 1.88
N ALA A 176 -11.14 1.76 2.26
CA ALA A 176 -12.39 2.21 2.88
C ALA A 176 -13.60 1.91 2.00
N ARG A 177 -13.52 2.27 0.70
CA ARG A 177 -14.60 1.99 -0.25
C ARG A 177 -14.87 0.49 -0.36
N THR A 178 -13.83 -0.34 -0.45
CA THR A 178 -14.01 -1.79 -0.53
C THR A 178 -14.61 -2.38 0.75
N LEU A 179 -14.17 -1.93 1.91
CA LEU A 179 -14.76 -2.31 3.19
C LEU A 179 -16.24 -1.93 3.25
N GLN A 180 -16.59 -0.71 2.83
CA GLN A 180 -17.99 -0.25 2.75
C GLN A 180 -18.85 -1.16 1.89
N LEU A 181 -18.38 -1.53 0.69
CA LEU A 181 -19.07 -2.44 -0.23
C LEU A 181 -19.25 -3.82 0.40
N LEU A 182 -18.20 -4.41 0.98
CA LEU A 182 -18.28 -5.72 1.63
C LEU A 182 -19.22 -5.71 2.83
N TRP A 183 -19.31 -4.62 3.59
CA TRP A 183 -20.29 -4.50 4.68
C TRP A 183 -21.72 -4.54 4.16
N GLN A 184 -22.02 -3.80 3.08
CA GLN A 184 -23.34 -3.85 2.44
C GLN A 184 -23.66 -5.27 1.93
N GLU A 185 -22.68 -5.93 1.31
CA GLU A 185 -22.76 -7.31 0.85
C GLU A 185 -23.07 -8.28 2.01
N SER A 186 -22.36 -8.14 3.13
CA SER A 186 -22.54 -9.00 4.31
C SER A 186 -23.95 -8.89 4.91
N GLN A 187 -24.53 -7.68 4.94
CA GLN A 187 -25.89 -7.48 5.42
C GLN A 187 -26.93 -8.12 4.50
N ARG A 188 -26.73 -8.06 3.18
CA ARG A 188 -27.61 -8.70 2.19
C ARG A 188 -27.58 -10.22 2.30
N TYR A 189 -26.41 -10.82 2.48
CA TYR A 189 -26.24 -12.27 2.52
C TYR A 189 -26.44 -12.91 3.90
N SER A 190 -26.37 -12.14 4.99
CA SER A 190 -26.64 -12.62 6.35
C SER A 190 -28.01 -13.30 6.48
N LEU A 191 -28.98 -12.97 5.62
CA LEU A 191 -30.32 -13.53 5.62
C LEU A 191 -30.49 -14.74 4.68
N ARG A 192 -29.52 -14.99 3.78
CA ARG A 192 -29.65 -15.97 2.68
C ARG A 192 -28.65 -17.12 2.75
N SER A 193 -27.42 -16.89 3.20
CA SER A 193 -26.37 -17.91 3.22
C SER A 193 -25.36 -17.70 4.34
N LYS A 194 -25.26 -18.69 5.24
CA LYS A 194 -24.27 -18.68 6.34
C LYS A 194 -22.84 -18.88 5.85
N SER A 195 -22.61 -19.66 4.80
CA SER A 195 -21.27 -19.91 4.25
C SER A 195 -20.69 -18.65 3.62
N LEU A 196 -21.46 -18.01 2.73
CA LEU A 196 -21.02 -16.80 2.04
C LEU A 196 -20.81 -15.63 3.01
N SER A 197 -21.67 -15.52 4.04
CA SER A 197 -21.50 -14.53 5.10
C SER A 197 -20.17 -14.69 5.84
N ARG A 198 -19.74 -15.94 6.10
CA ARG A 198 -18.46 -16.22 6.75
C ARG A 198 -17.26 -15.84 5.87
N GLU A 199 -17.30 -16.18 4.58
CA GLU A 199 -16.23 -15.82 3.62
C GLU A 199 -16.09 -14.29 3.49
N ILE A 200 -17.21 -13.56 3.44
CA ILE A 200 -17.21 -12.10 3.42
C ILE A 200 -16.62 -11.54 4.73
N GLN A 201 -16.98 -12.11 5.89
CA GLN A 201 -16.43 -11.68 7.18
C GLN A 201 -14.92 -11.93 7.30
N GLU A 202 -14.43 -13.07 6.81
CA GLU A 202 -12.99 -13.39 6.78
C GLU A 202 -12.24 -12.40 5.88
N THR A 203 -12.81 -12.07 4.71
CA THR A 203 -12.24 -11.06 3.79
C THR A 203 -12.25 -9.65 4.41
N GLN A 204 -13.33 -9.25 5.07
CA GLN A 204 -13.39 -8.00 5.83
C GLN A 204 -12.32 -7.94 6.92
N HIS A 205 -12.09 -9.06 7.63
CA HIS A 205 -11.08 -9.13 8.67
C HIS A 205 -9.66 -8.88 8.13
N GLU A 206 -9.31 -9.50 6.99
CA GLU A 206 -8.01 -9.27 6.34
C GLU A 206 -7.86 -7.84 5.82
N LEU A 207 -8.90 -7.24 5.24
CA LEU A 207 -8.85 -5.84 4.82
C LEU A 207 -8.74 -4.88 6.01
N ASN A 208 -9.40 -5.15 7.13
CA ASN A 208 -9.23 -4.38 8.36
C ASN A 208 -7.77 -4.44 8.86
N LYS A 209 -7.13 -5.61 8.76
CA LYS A 209 -5.72 -5.76 9.09
C LYS A 209 -4.82 -4.93 8.18
N LEU A 210 -5.06 -4.96 6.86
CA LEU A 210 -4.33 -4.16 5.88
C LEU A 210 -4.51 -2.66 6.09
N TRP A 211 -5.72 -2.22 6.44
CA TRP A 211 -6.00 -0.83 6.83
C TRP A 211 -5.10 -0.40 8.00
N HIS A 212 -5.09 -1.19 9.08
CA HIS A 212 -4.25 -0.87 10.25
C HIS A 212 -2.77 -0.95 9.93
N ASP A 213 -2.36 -1.86 9.03
CA ASP A 213 -0.98 -1.98 8.58
C ASP A 213 -0.54 -0.71 7.83
N LEU A 214 -1.36 -0.16 6.92
CA LEU A 214 -1.11 1.12 6.26
C LEU A 214 -0.99 2.28 7.27
N VAL A 215 -1.97 2.42 8.18
CA VAL A 215 -1.94 3.46 9.21
C VAL A 215 -0.69 3.35 10.09
N SER A 216 -0.28 2.13 10.43
CA SER A 216 0.95 1.92 11.22
C SER A 216 2.24 2.28 10.49
N ARG A 217 2.19 2.33 9.16
CA ARG A 217 3.30 2.69 8.26
C ARG A 217 3.28 4.18 7.85
N GLY A 218 2.40 4.98 8.46
CA GLY A 218 2.35 6.43 8.24
C GLY A 218 1.33 6.88 7.20
N ALA A 219 0.40 6.01 6.79
CA ALA A 219 -0.72 6.43 5.96
C ALA A 219 -1.59 7.44 6.71
N ASP A 220 -1.83 8.60 6.10
CA ASP A 220 -2.62 9.68 6.67
C ASP A 220 -4.12 9.46 6.37
N ALA A 221 -4.87 9.14 7.42
CA ALA A 221 -6.30 8.94 7.35
C ALA A 221 -7.11 10.25 7.24
N SER A 222 -6.47 11.41 7.43
CA SER A 222 -7.10 12.73 7.34
C SER A 222 -7.01 13.35 5.95
N MET A 223 -6.17 12.79 5.05
CA MET A 223 -6.11 13.23 3.66
C MET A 223 -7.48 13.11 3.02
N ALA A 224 -7.88 14.18 2.34
CA ALA A 224 -9.12 14.24 1.60
C ALA A 224 -8.92 13.74 0.15
N ASP A 225 -9.90 13.00 -0.36
CA ASP A 225 -9.97 12.61 -1.76
C ASP A 225 -10.49 13.75 -2.67
N GLY A 226 -10.77 13.43 -3.94
CA GLY A 226 -11.31 14.37 -4.91
C GLY A 226 -12.71 14.89 -4.55
N GLU A 227 -13.43 14.20 -3.67
CA GLU A 227 -14.74 14.57 -3.15
C GLU A 227 -14.63 15.38 -1.84
N SER A 228 -13.42 15.70 -1.41
CA SER A 228 -13.13 16.37 -0.13
C SER A 228 -13.46 15.51 1.10
N SER A 229 -13.62 14.20 0.92
CA SER A 229 -13.91 13.27 2.01
C SER A 229 -12.63 12.55 2.42
N SER A 230 -12.39 12.46 3.71
CA SER A 230 -11.33 11.59 4.24
C SER A 230 -11.71 10.11 4.11
N ALA A 231 -10.72 9.24 4.16
CA ALA A 231 -10.95 7.80 4.06
C ALA A 231 -11.88 7.27 5.18
N LEU A 232 -11.90 7.90 6.36
CA LEU A 232 -12.83 7.55 7.44
C LEU A 232 -14.24 8.10 7.24
N GLU A 233 -14.39 9.29 6.64
CA GLU A 233 -15.72 9.89 6.38
C GLU A 233 -16.54 9.10 5.36
N ARG A 234 -15.88 8.28 4.53
CA ARG A 234 -16.54 7.31 3.65
C ARG A 234 -17.23 6.16 4.38
N LEU A 235 -16.84 5.89 5.62
CA LEU A 235 -17.39 4.81 6.42
C LEU A 235 -18.50 5.34 7.33
N SER A 236 -19.55 4.55 7.54
CA SER A 236 -20.58 4.89 8.53
C SER A 236 -19.99 4.89 9.95
N ALA A 237 -20.66 5.56 10.90
CA ALA A 237 -20.22 5.59 12.30
C ALA A 237 -20.07 4.18 12.92
N THR A 238 -20.93 3.23 12.54
CA THR A 238 -20.84 1.84 12.99
C THR A 238 -19.65 1.12 12.38
N GLN A 239 -19.40 1.30 11.08
CA GLN A 239 -18.25 0.75 10.37
C GLN A 239 -16.93 1.28 10.92
N CYS A 240 -16.85 2.58 11.18
CA CYS A 240 -15.71 3.21 11.86
C CYS A 240 -15.48 2.60 13.24
N THR A 241 -16.54 2.39 14.01
CA THR A 241 -16.44 1.78 15.35
C THR A 241 -15.91 0.35 15.26
N ASP A 242 -16.43 -0.47 14.35
CA ASP A 242 -15.97 -1.85 14.14
C ASP A 242 -14.51 -1.91 13.68
N LEU A 243 -14.13 -1.02 12.76
CA LEU A 243 -12.75 -0.86 12.28
C LEU A 243 -11.82 -0.49 13.44
N LEU A 244 -12.20 0.45 14.30
CA LEU A 244 -11.40 0.87 15.46
C LEU A 244 -11.39 -0.16 16.60
N VAL A 245 -12.46 -0.93 16.78
CA VAL A 245 -12.50 -2.05 17.75
C VAL A 245 -11.58 -3.18 17.30
N SER A 246 -11.54 -3.48 16.00
CA SER A 246 -10.60 -4.47 15.45
C SER A 246 -9.14 -4.09 15.76
N LYS A 247 -8.80 -2.79 15.72
CA LYS A 247 -7.50 -2.23 16.12
C LYS A 247 -7.11 -2.65 17.54
N ARG A 248 -8.02 -2.53 18.51
CA ARG A 248 -7.74 -2.83 19.93
C ARG A 248 -7.36 -4.30 20.14
N ARG A 249 -8.01 -5.22 19.42
CA ARG A 249 -7.68 -6.66 19.48
C ARG A 249 -6.29 -6.94 18.91
N THR A 250 -5.94 -6.31 17.79
CA THR A 250 -4.64 -6.50 17.11
C THR A 250 -3.48 -5.93 17.93
N TYR A 251 -3.63 -4.76 18.56
CA TYR A 251 -2.59 -4.17 19.42
C TYR A 251 -2.43 -4.89 20.76
N ALA A 252 -3.53 -5.33 21.39
CA ALA A 252 -3.46 -6.15 22.61
C ALA A 252 -2.74 -7.49 22.34
N MET A 253 -3.03 -8.13 21.21
CA MET A 253 -2.35 -9.35 20.77
C MET A 253 -0.87 -9.10 20.42
N ARG A 254 -0.52 -8.03 19.68
CA ARG A 254 0.88 -7.69 19.39
C ARG A 254 1.67 -7.38 20.67
N ARG A 255 1.07 -6.67 21.64
CA ARG A 255 1.69 -6.41 22.96
C ARG A 255 1.84 -7.70 23.77
N TYR A 256 0.87 -8.60 23.75
CA TYR A 256 0.96 -9.90 24.39
C TYR A 256 2.04 -10.79 23.76
N HIS A 257 2.12 -10.82 22.42
CA HIS A 257 3.15 -11.53 21.69
C HIS A 257 4.55 -10.96 21.96
N HIS A 258 4.73 -9.63 21.93
CA HIS A 258 5.99 -8.98 22.31
C HIS A 258 6.37 -9.24 23.77
N ALA A 259 5.42 -9.18 24.70
CA ALA A 259 5.68 -9.51 26.10
C ALA A 259 6.09 -10.98 26.26
N ARG A 260 5.47 -11.90 25.50
CA ARG A 260 5.77 -13.32 25.53
C ARG A 260 7.11 -13.67 24.88
N THR A 261 7.46 -13.06 23.75
CA THR A 261 8.78 -13.24 23.10
C THR A 261 9.90 -12.59 23.90
N ASN A 262 9.63 -11.46 24.57
CA ASN A 262 10.57 -10.84 25.51
C ASN A 262 10.76 -11.69 26.78
N LEU A 263 9.69 -12.31 27.31
CA LEU A 263 9.77 -13.25 28.44
C LEU A 263 10.48 -14.55 28.07
N GLN A 264 10.30 -15.05 26.85
CA GLN A 264 11.03 -16.21 26.33
C GLN A 264 12.51 -15.88 26.12
N SER A 265 12.83 -14.71 25.55
CA SER A 265 14.21 -14.24 25.37
C SER A 265 14.90 -13.98 26.71
N ALA A 266 14.18 -13.44 27.70
CA ALA A 266 14.67 -13.27 29.07
C ALA A 266 14.92 -14.61 29.78
N ARG A 267 14.06 -15.61 29.56
CA ARG A 267 14.27 -16.98 30.08
C ARG A 267 15.44 -17.71 29.41
N VAL A 268 15.68 -17.50 28.12
CA VAL A 268 16.84 -18.04 27.40
C VAL A 268 18.12 -17.37 27.91
N LYS A 269 18.13 -16.04 28.10
CA LYS A 269 19.24 -15.31 28.74
C LYS A 269 19.50 -15.75 30.19
N ALA A 270 18.45 -16.03 30.96
CA ALA A 270 18.56 -16.54 32.33
C ALA A 270 19.15 -17.97 32.37
N ARG A 271 18.82 -18.84 31.40
CA ARG A 271 19.43 -20.17 31.28
C ARG A 271 20.90 -20.13 30.84
N CYS A 272 21.29 -19.18 29.99
CA CYS A 272 22.68 -19.01 29.58
C CYS A 272 23.55 -18.37 30.69
N THR A 273 22.97 -17.67 31.66
CA THR A 273 23.70 -17.00 32.77
C THR A 273 23.87 -17.89 34.01
N THR A 274 23.12 -18.99 34.12
CA THR A 274 23.31 -19.98 35.21
C THR A 274 24.34 -21.07 34.88
N GLY A 275 25.05 -20.96 33.75
CA GLY A 275 25.92 -22.01 33.21
C GLY A 275 27.41 -21.65 33.07
N CYS A 276 27.94 -20.61 33.74
CA CYS A 276 29.38 -20.35 33.79
C CYS A 276 29.86 -20.10 35.22
N PRO A 277 30.91 -20.80 35.70
CA PRO A 277 31.46 -20.60 37.03
C PRO A 277 32.33 -19.34 37.08
N LYS A 278 32.06 -18.53 38.11
CA LYS A 278 32.90 -17.53 38.78
C LYS A 278 34.27 -17.18 38.15
N SER A 279 34.40 -15.93 37.70
CA SER A 279 35.58 -15.07 37.90
C SER A 279 35.11 -13.61 37.89
N LEU A 280 34.93 -12.98 39.05
CA LEU A 280 35.85 -12.08 39.76
C LEU A 280 36.09 -10.71 39.07
N GLY A 281 35.53 -9.64 39.67
CA GLY A 281 35.89 -8.23 39.52
C GLY A 281 35.42 -7.56 38.21
N PHE A 282 34.89 -6.35 38.16
CA PHE A 282 35.01 -5.21 39.07
C PHE A 282 33.75 -4.33 38.97
N LEU A 283 33.49 -3.63 40.07
CA LEU A 283 32.40 -2.68 40.29
C LEU A 283 32.88 -1.28 39.86
N VAL A 284 32.26 -0.64 38.87
CA VAL A 284 32.26 0.83 38.76
C VAL A 284 30.87 1.31 38.32
N GLN A 285 30.39 2.25 39.10
CA GLN A 285 29.07 2.86 39.16
C GLN A 285 29.14 4.26 38.51
N GLY A 286 28.06 4.71 37.87
CA GLY A 286 27.87 6.12 37.43
C GLY A 286 27.12 6.19 36.08
N SER A 287 25.81 6.47 35.99
CA SER A 287 25.02 7.67 36.37
C SER A 287 25.08 8.80 35.32
N TYR A 288 23.94 8.97 34.62
CA TYR A 288 23.43 10.14 33.87
C TYR A 288 24.19 10.69 32.64
N GLY A 289 23.42 11.13 31.63
CA GLY A 289 23.83 12.24 30.77
C GLY A 289 23.41 12.15 29.31
N PHE A 290 22.33 12.83 28.98
CA PHE A 290 21.90 13.19 27.62
C PHE A 290 22.89 14.17 26.95
N VAL A 291 22.75 14.37 25.62
CA VAL A 291 23.11 15.54 24.79
C VAL A 291 24.32 15.42 23.82
N VAL A 292 23.96 15.21 22.53
CA VAL A 292 24.26 15.99 21.31
C VAL A 292 25.70 16.42 20.93
N ARG A 293 26.03 16.06 19.66
CA ARG A 293 26.95 16.66 18.64
C ARG A 293 28.23 17.38 19.06
N VAL A 294 29.31 17.09 18.33
CA VAL A 294 30.06 18.00 17.40
C VAL A 294 31.30 17.20 16.95
N VAL A 295 31.36 16.77 15.67
CA VAL A 295 32.22 17.33 14.59
C VAL A 295 33.66 17.64 15.02
N GLY A 296 34.64 16.97 14.42
CA GLY A 296 36.03 17.40 14.49
C GLY A 296 37.03 16.32 14.09
N LEU A 297 37.49 16.38 12.84
CA LEU A 297 38.71 15.74 12.35
C LEU A 297 39.92 16.05 13.24
N VAL A 298 40.95 15.18 13.22
CA VAL A 298 42.31 15.46 12.72
C VAL A 298 43.32 14.43 13.25
N LEU A 299 44.01 13.78 12.30
CA LEU A 299 45.41 13.28 12.27
C LEU A 299 46.00 12.62 13.55
N SER A 300 46.59 11.42 13.43
CA SER A 300 47.96 11.20 12.91
C SER A 300 48.51 9.82 13.34
N CYS A 301 49.40 9.26 12.50
CA CYS A 301 50.50 8.33 12.82
C CYS A 301 50.13 6.90 13.30
N SER A 302 50.79 5.80 12.90
CA SER A 302 51.91 5.52 12.01
C SER A 302 51.97 3.99 11.82
N SER A 303 52.26 3.53 10.61
CA SER A 303 53.20 2.43 10.30
C SER A 303 53.51 2.50 8.81
#